data_AF-A0A7K4LY94-F1
#
_entry.id   AF-A0A7K4LY94-F1
#
_cell.length_a   1.000
_cell.length_b   1.000
_cell.length_c   1.000
_cell.angle_alpha   90.00
_cell.angle_beta   90.00
_cell.angle_gamma   90.00
#
_symmetry.space_group_name_H-M   'P 1'
#
loop_
_entity.id
_entity.type
_entity.pdbx_description
1 polymer ?
#
loop_
_entity_poly.entity_id
_entity_poly.type
_entity_poly.pdbx_seq_one_letter_code
_entity_poly.pdbx_strand_id
1 'polypeptide(L)'
;DELIRETTINCAERGLLLLRVRDEIQMTLAAHQTLYESSVAFGMRKALQAEQGKSDMEKRIAELEEEKRELEKQVNEQKAKCEAIEKRENERRQIEEKKHTEEVQFLKRTNQQLKVSKDLIPNT
;
A
#
# COMPACT_ATOMS: atom_id res chain seq x y z
N ASP A 1 12.41 -11.01 64.09
CA ASP A 1 13.29 -10.20 64.95
C ASP A 1 13.40 -10.72 66.36
N GLU A 2 12.30 -11.11 67.00
CA GLU A 2 12.32 -11.64 68.37
C GLU A 2 13.20 -12.89 68.55
N LEU A 3 13.14 -13.85 67.60
CA LEU A 3 14.01 -15.03 67.61
C LEU A 3 15.51 -14.70 67.53
N ILE A 4 15.88 -13.64 66.80
CA ILE A 4 17.27 -13.18 66.70
C ILE A 4 17.68 -12.56 68.04
N ARG A 5 16.79 -11.76 68.67
CA ARG A 5 17.02 -11.17 69.99
C ARG A 5 17.28 -12.25 71.05
N GLU A 6 16.39 -13.23 71.16
CA GLU A 6 16.54 -14.37 72.09
C GLU A 6 17.82 -15.18 71.83
N THR A 7 18.14 -15.44 70.56
CA THR A 7 19.36 -16.17 70.20
C THR A 7 20.62 -15.38 70.55
N THR A 8 20.60 -14.05 70.39
CA THR A 8 21.73 -13.16 70.74
C THR A 8 21.98 -13.17 72.24
N ILE A 9 20.92 -13.17 73.07
CA ILE A 9 21.04 -13.28 74.53
C ILE A 9 21.74 -14.60 74.93
N ASN A 10 21.41 -15.70 74.23
CA ASN A 10 22.02 -17.00 74.49
C ASN A 10 23.45 -17.13 73.94
N CYS A 11 23.73 -16.59 72.74
CA CYS A 11 25.03 -16.57 72.09
C CYS A 11 25.07 -15.45 71.04
N ALA A 12 25.90 -14.43 71.31
CA ALA A 12 25.96 -13.22 70.51
C ALA A 12 26.42 -13.47 69.06
N GLU A 13 27.38 -14.37 68.87
CA GLU A 13 27.94 -14.72 67.55
C GLU A 13 26.88 -15.34 66.65
N ARG A 14 26.04 -16.21 67.21
CA ARG A 14 24.92 -16.84 66.48
C ARG A 14 23.83 -15.83 66.15
N GLY A 15 23.52 -14.93 67.07
CA GLY A 15 22.60 -13.82 66.83
C GLY A 15 23.07 -12.92 65.67
N LEU A 16 24.34 -12.55 65.65
CA LEU A 16 24.95 -11.76 64.59
C LEU A 16 24.92 -12.47 63.23
N LEU A 17 25.16 -13.79 63.21
CA LEU A 17 25.09 -14.57 61.98
C LEU A 17 23.66 -14.60 61.41
N LEU A 18 22.65 -14.83 62.25
CA LEU A 18 21.25 -14.80 61.84
C LEU A 18 20.81 -13.42 61.32
N LEU A 19 21.29 -12.35 61.95
CA LEU A 19 21.05 -10.99 61.51
C LEU A 19 21.58 -10.76 60.08
N ARG A 20 22.83 -11.14 59.82
CA ARG A 20 23.45 -11.01 58.49
C ARG A 20 22.71 -11.82 57.43
N VAL A 21 22.35 -13.06 57.73
CA VAL A 21 21.59 -13.92 56.79
C VAL A 21 20.23 -13.31 56.48
N ARG A 22 19.52 -12.79 57.49
CA ARG A 22 18.24 -12.09 57.28
C ARG A 22 18.41 -10.89 56.36
N ASP A 23 19.40 -10.06 56.61
CA ASP A 23 19.63 -8.84 55.82
C ASP A 23 20.02 -9.17 54.37
N GLU A 24 20.82 -10.22 54.16
CA GLU A 24 21.15 -10.74 52.82
C GLU A 24 19.91 -11.26 52.08
N ILE A 25 19.02 -11.99 52.75
CA ILE A 25 17.75 -12.46 52.16
C ILE A 25 16.85 -11.28 51.80
N GLN A 26 16.74 -10.28 52.69
CA GLN A 26 15.93 -9.09 52.41
C GLN A 26 16.47 -8.30 51.22
N MET A 27 17.78 -8.11 51.13
CA MET A 27 18.43 -7.47 49.98
C MET A 27 18.18 -8.28 48.69
N THR A 28 18.30 -9.60 48.74
CA THR A 28 18.03 -10.49 47.61
C THR A 28 16.57 -10.38 47.14
N LEU A 29 15.62 -10.39 48.08
CA LEU A 29 14.19 -10.28 47.78
C LEU A 29 13.87 -8.94 47.11
N ALA A 30 14.42 -7.85 47.61
CA ALA A 30 14.24 -6.52 47.03
C ALA A 30 14.81 -6.44 45.59
N ALA A 31 15.96 -7.05 45.35
CA ALA A 31 16.54 -7.14 44.02
C ALA A 31 15.65 -7.94 43.06
N HIS A 32 15.12 -9.10 43.50
CA HIS A 32 14.19 -9.90 42.70
C HIS A 32 12.88 -9.18 42.40
N GLN A 33 12.33 -8.45 43.38
CA GLN A 33 11.13 -7.64 43.17
C GLN A 33 11.37 -6.55 42.11
N THR A 34 12.47 -5.82 42.22
CA THR A 34 12.86 -4.79 41.24
C THR A 34 13.02 -5.38 39.83
N LEU A 35 13.65 -6.55 39.73
CA LEU A 35 13.83 -7.24 38.46
C LEU A 35 12.48 -7.68 37.87
N TYR A 36 11.60 -8.26 38.68
CA TYR A 36 10.28 -8.69 38.25
C TYR A 36 9.43 -7.52 37.72
N GLU A 37 9.36 -6.43 38.48
CA GLU A 37 8.65 -5.21 38.08
C GLU A 37 9.20 -4.67 36.75
N SER A 38 10.53 -4.65 36.60
CA SER A 38 11.20 -4.25 35.36
C SER A 38 10.89 -5.18 34.18
N SER A 39 10.86 -6.50 34.40
CA SER A 39 10.52 -7.49 33.38
C SER A 39 9.08 -7.36 32.92
N VAL A 40 8.13 -7.15 33.83
CA VAL A 40 6.72 -6.93 33.50
C VAL A 40 6.57 -5.63 32.70
N ALA A 41 7.18 -4.54 33.15
CA ALA A 41 7.15 -3.27 32.43
C ALA A 41 7.79 -3.34 31.03
N PHE A 42 8.85 -4.14 30.87
CA PHE A 42 9.44 -4.42 29.55
C PHE A 42 8.46 -5.18 28.65
N GLY A 43 7.85 -6.26 29.16
CA GLY A 43 6.86 -7.05 28.43
C GLY A 43 5.67 -6.22 27.96
N MET A 44 5.09 -5.40 28.84
CA MET A 44 3.99 -4.50 28.50
C MET A 44 4.37 -3.49 27.41
N ARG A 45 5.56 -2.86 27.52
CA ARG A 45 6.04 -1.91 26.49
C ARG A 45 6.21 -2.59 25.13
N LYS A 46 6.72 -3.82 25.10
CA LYS A 46 6.89 -4.58 23.85
C LYS A 46 5.56 -5.01 23.24
N ALA A 47 4.60 -5.44 24.05
CA ALA A 47 3.26 -5.75 23.58
C ALA A 47 2.57 -4.51 22.98
N LEU A 48 2.63 -3.36 23.67
CA LEU A 48 2.06 -2.10 23.17
C LEU A 48 2.73 -1.65 21.87
N GLN A 49 4.06 -1.72 21.79
CA GLN A 49 4.81 -1.39 20.57
C GLN A 49 4.40 -2.27 19.39
N ALA A 50 4.17 -3.57 19.62
CA ALA A 50 3.73 -4.50 18.58
C ALA A 50 2.30 -4.18 18.11
N GLU A 51 1.37 -3.91 19.03
CA GLU A 51 -0.01 -3.53 18.68
C GLU A 51 -0.07 -2.21 17.91
N GLN A 52 0.71 -1.20 18.33
CA GLN A 52 0.78 0.06 17.60
C GLN A 52 1.35 -0.14 16.20
N GLY A 53 2.46 -0.88 16.07
CA GLY A 53 3.06 -1.19 14.78
C GLY A 53 2.10 -1.95 13.85
N LYS A 54 1.30 -2.88 14.40
CA LYS A 54 0.27 -3.60 13.64
C LYS A 54 -0.84 -2.65 13.15
N SER A 55 -1.40 -1.82 14.03
CA SER A 55 -2.42 -0.84 13.68
C SER A 55 -1.95 0.12 12.58
N ASP A 56 -0.71 0.60 12.66
CA ASP A 56 -0.16 1.51 11.64
C ASP A 56 0.00 0.82 10.28
N MET A 57 0.42 -0.45 10.28
CA MET A 57 0.51 -1.26 9.05
C MET A 57 -0.88 -1.55 8.46
N GLU A 58 -1.87 -1.88 9.28
CA GLU A 58 -3.26 -2.11 8.84
C GLU A 58 -3.86 -0.86 8.19
N LYS A 59 -3.64 0.32 8.77
CA LYS A 59 -4.04 1.60 8.15
C LYS A 59 -3.36 1.80 6.80
N ARG A 60 -2.05 1.55 6.73
CA ARG A 60 -1.30 1.71 5.48
C ARG A 60 -1.78 0.76 4.38
N ILE A 61 -2.12 -0.48 4.74
CA ILE A 61 -2.72 -1.45 3.82
C ILE A 61 -4.05 -0.92 3.29
N ALA A 62 -4.94 -0.45 4.17
CA ALA A 62 -6.25 0.07 3.76
C ALA A 62 -6.12 1.29 2.81
N GLU A 63 -5.20 2.21 3.09
CA GLU A 63 -4.91 3.34 2.20
C GLU A 63 -4.44 2.88 0.81
N LEU A 64 -3.48 1.95 0.76
CA LEU A 64 -2.91 1.44 -0.49
C LEU A 64 -3.92 0.62 -1.29
N GLU A 65 -4.79 -0.14 -0.62
CA GLU A 65 -5.87 -0.88 -1.28
C GLU A 65 -6.88 0.06 -1.95
N GLU A 66 -7.21 1.18 -1.29
CA GLU A 66 -8.10 2.18 -1.87
C GLU A 66 -7.44 2.94 -3.02
N GLU A 67 -6.18 3.33 -2.87
CA GLU A 67 -5.41 3.96 -3.95
C GLU A 67 -5.32 3.05 -5.17
N LYS A 68 -5.03 1.75 -4.95
CA LYS A 68 -5.01 0.75 -6.03
C LYS A 68 -6.36 0.66 -6.73
N ARG A 69 -7.47 0.59 -5.98
CA ARG A 69 -8.83 0.50 -6.54
C ARG A 69 -9.14 1.71 -7.42
N GLU A 70 -8.81 2.91 -6.95
CA GLU A 70 -9.06 4.15 -7.68
C GLU A 70 -8.19 4.24 -8.95
N LEU A 71 -6.91 3.86 -8.86
CA LEU A 71 -6.03 3.78 -10.04
C LEU A 71 -6.52 2.75 -11.07
N GLU A 72 -6.96 1.58 -10.64
CA GLU A 72 -7.53 0.56 -11.54
C GLU A 72 -8.78 1.08 -12.26
N LYS A 73 -9.64 1.81 -11.54
CA LYS A 73 -10.81 2.46 -12.13
C LYS A 73 -10.40 3.50 -13.18
N GLN A 74 -9.44 4.37 -12.85
CA GLN A 74 -8.93 5.37 -13.80
C GLN A 74 -8.34 4.73 -15.05
N VAL A 75 -7.56 3.65 -14.89
CA VAL A 75 -7.00 2.90 -16.03
C VAL A 75 -8.11 2.36 -16.92
N ASN A 76 -9.15 1.77 -16.34
CA ASN A 76 -10.27 1.22 -17.10
C ASN A 76 -11.06 2.31 -17.83
N GLU A 77 -11.31 3.45 -17.17
CA GLU A 77 -11.97 4.60 -17.80
C GLU A 77 -11.16 5.16 -18.98
N GLN A 78 -9.84 5.29 -18.84
CA GLN A 78 -8.98 5.79 -19.91
C GLN A 78 -8.88 4.79 -21.07
N LYS A 79 -8.80 3.50 -20.79
CA LYS A 79 -8.85 2.45 -21.82
C LYS A 79 -10.14 2.53 -22.64
N ALA A 80 -11.29 2.61 -21.96
CA ALA A 80 -12.58 2.73 -22.64
C ALA A 80 -12.68 4.00 -23.49
N LYS A 81 -12.13 5.13 -23.02
CA LYS A 81 -12.06 6.37 -23.80
C LYS A 81 -11.18 6.20 -25.04
N CYS A 82 -9.99 5.61 -24.91
CA CYS A 82 -9.10 5.36 -26.04
C CYS A 82 -9.76 4.45 -27.08
N GLU A 83 -10.37 3.34 -26.67
CA GLU A 83 -11.08 2.42 -27.58
C GLU A 83 -12.23 3.11 -28.32
N ALA A 84 -13.01 3.95 -27.62
CA ALA A 84 -14.09 4.70 -28.23
C ALA A 84 -13.59 5.73 -29.28
N ILE A 85 -12.47 6.40 -28.99
CA ILE A 85 -11.83 7.35 -29.92
C ILE A 85 -11.29 6.61 -31.14
N GLU A 86 -10.55 5.51 -30.93
CA GLU A 86 -9.96 4.72 -32.00
C GLU A 86 -11.04 4.19 -32.97
N LYS A 87 -12.16 3.69 -32.42
CA LYS A 87 -13.29 3.23 -33.23
C LYS A 87 -13.91 4.37 -34.05
N ARG A 88 -14.15 5.53 -33.43
CA ARG A 88 -14.72 6.71 -34.12
C ARG A 88 -13.82 7.20 -35.24
N GLU A 89 -12.52 7.32 -34.99
CA GLU A 89 -11.55 7.79 -35.99
C GLU A 89 -11.40 6.78 -37.14
N ASN A 90 -11.41 5.48 -36.85
CA ASN A 90 -11.42 4.44 -37.88
C ASN A 90 -12.68 4.50 -38.76
N GLU A 91 -13.87 4.63 -38.15
CA GLU A 91 -15.12 4.78 -38.90
C GLU A 91 -15.11 6.04 -39.76
N ARG A 92 -14.66 7.17 -39.22
CA ARG A 92 -14.53 8.43 -39.94
C ARG A 92 -13.58 8.31 -41.13
N ARG A 93 -12.39 7.71 -40.92
CA ARG A 93 -11.41 7.48 -41.99
C ARG A 93 -12.01 6.61 -43.11
N GLN A 94 -12.71 5.53 -42.76
CA GLN A 94 -13.36 4.67 -43.76
C GLN A 94 -14.43 5.41 -44.57
N ILE A 95 -15.20 6.30 -43.94
CA ILE A 95 -16.21 7.12 -44.63
C ILE A 95 -15.53 8.13 -45.56
N GLU A 96 -14.48 8.82 -45.11
CA GLU A 96 -13.73 9.78 -45.92
C GLU A 96 -13.05 9.08 -47.12
N GLU A 97 -12.44 7.90 -46.92
CA GLU A 97 -11.84 7.11 -47.99
C GLU A 97 -12.87 6.65 -49.04
N LYS A 98 -14.06 6.22 -48.61
CA LYS A 98 -15.16 5.86 -49.52
C LYS A 98 -15.63 7.06 -50.35
N LYS A 99 -15.88 8.21 -49.70
CA LYS A 99 -16.27 9.44 -50.40
C LYS A 99 -15.21 9.88 -51.41
N HIS A 100 -13.94 9.86 -51.01
CA HIS A 100 -12.84 10.25 -51.88
C HIS A 100 -12.70 9.31 -53.08
N THR A 101 -12.81 7.99 -52.86
CA THR A 101 -12.75 7.01 -53.96
C THR A 101 -13.92 7.14 -54.93
N GLU A 102 -15.15 7.37 -54.44
CA GLU A 102 -16.32 7.66 -55.27
C GLU A 102 -16.14 8.94 -56.09
N GLU A 103 -15.65 10.03 -55.48
CA GLU A 103 -15.39 11.30 -56.15
C GLU A 103 -14.32 11.17 -57.24
N VAL A 104 -13.21 10.48 -56.95
CA VAL A 104 -12.16 10.19 -57.95
C VAL A 104 -12.71 9.36 -59.11
N GLN A 105 -13.55 8.36 -58.84
CA GLN A 105 -14.17 7.55 -59.89
C GLN A 105 -15.13 8.38 -60.76
N PHE A 106 -15.95 9.23 -60.14
CA PHE A 106 -16.85 10.14 -60.84
C PHE A 106 -16.06 11.09 -61.75
N LEU A 107 -15.05 11.78 -61.22
CA LEU A 107 -14.20 12.69 -61.97
C LEU A 107 -13.49 11.98 -63.13
N LYS A 108 -12.98 10.75 -62.93
CA LYS A 108 -12.39 9.95 -64.00
C LYS A 108 -13.38 9.69 -65.15
N ARG A 109 -14.61 9.26 -64.83
CA ARG A 109 -15.66 9.01 -65.84
C ARG A 109 -16.02 10.29 -66.60
N THR A 110 -16.23 11.40 -65.89
CA THR A 110 -16.55 12.70 -66.49
C THR A 110 -15.42 13.19 -67.40
N ASN A 111 -14.16 13.07 -66.97
CA ASN A 111 -13.00 13.45 -67.80
C ASN A 111 -12.93 12.60 -69.07
N GLN A 112 -13.22 11.30 -68.97
CA GLN A 112 -13.28 10.39 -70.12
C GLN A 112 -14.38 10.79 -71.11
N GLN A 113 -15.60 11.10 -70.64
CA GLN A 113 -16.70 11.57 -71.47
C GLN A 113 -16.39 12.91 -72.15
N LEU A 114 -15.79 13.86 -71.42
CA LEU A 114 -15.41 15.16 -71.97
C LEU A 114 -14.31 15.06 -73.03
N LYS A 115 -13.35 14.13 -72.87
CA LYS A 115 -12.35 13.84 -73.92
C LYS A 115 -13.01 13.36 -75.21
N VAL A 116 -13.86 12.34 -75.10
CA VAL A 116 -14.62 11.81 -76.26
C VAL A 116 -15.45 12.91 -76.91
N SER A 117 -16.12 13.76 -76.13
CA SER A 117 -16.90 14.88 -76.66
C SER A 117 -16.04 15.94 -77.35
N LYS A 118 -14.82 16.22 -76.87
CA LYS A 118 -13.88 17.13 -77.55
C LYS A 118 -13.35 16.54 -78.85
N ASP A 119 -13.10 15.23 -78.89
CA ASP A 119 -12.65 14.52 -80.09
C ASP A 119 -13.77 14.40 -81.15
N LEU A 120 -15.05 14.48 -80.74
CA LEU A 120 -16.23 14.44 -81.62
C LEU A 120 -16.64 15.80 -82.20
N ILE A 121 -16.11 16.92 -81.71
CA ILE A 121 -16.33 18.24 -82.31
C ILE A 121 -15.24 18.42 -83.38
N PRO A 122 -15.57 18.42 -84.69
CA PRO A 122 -14.58 18.66 -85.73
C PRO A 122 -13.97 20.05 -85.52
N ASN A 123 -12.64 20.15 -85.57
CA ASN A 123 -11.95 21.42 -85.79
C ASN A 123 -12.53 22.06 -87.07
N THR A 124 -13.43 23.03 -86.90
CA THR A 124 -13.67 24.13 -87.84
C THR A 124 -12.72 25.27 -87.54
#